data_AF-A0AAW2MT89-F1
#
_entry.id   AF-A0AAW2MT89-F1
#
_cell.length_a   1.000
_cell.length_b   1.000
_cell.length_c   1.000
_cell.angle_alpha   90.00
_cell.angle_beta   90.00
_cell.angle_gamma   90.00
#
_symmetry.space_group_name_H-M   'P 1'
#
loop_
_entity.id
_entity.type
_entity.pdbx_description
1 polymer ?
#
loop_
_entity_poly.entity_id
_entity_poly.type
_entity_poly.pdbx_seq_one_letter_code
_entity_poly.pdbx_strand_id
1 'polypeptide(L)'
;MDKAKVEINNHIGNNRLVNESDLSKLPYFQNIILETFRLFPVAPLLVPHEASTDCTLGGYDIPQGTIILVNAWAIHRDPLVWDDPTSFNPERFEGAGEVGPTKLLPFGMGGHALAMA
;
A
#
# COMPACT_ATOMS: atom_id res chain seq x y z
N MET A 1 14.18 -10.67 -8.88
CA MET A 1 14.08 -11.95 -8.12
C MET A 1 15.42 -12.43 -7.56
N ASP A 2 16.52 -12.39 -8.32
CA ASP A 2 17.81 -12.92 -7.81
C ASP A 2 18.33 -12.18 -6.58
N LYS A 3 18.15 -10.86 -6.50
CA LYS A 3 18.52 -10.05 -5.33
C LYS A 3 17.85 -10.52 -4.03
N ALA A 4 16.56 -10.89 -4.09
CA ALA A 4 15.84 -11.44 -2.92
C ALA A 4 16.36 -12.83 -2.52
N LYS A 5 16.67 -13.69 -3.49
CA LYS A 5 17.27 -15.00 -3.21
C LYS A 5 18.63 -14.84 -2.52
N VAL A 6 19.46 -13.90 -3.00
CA VAL A 6 20.77 -13.59 -2.40
C VAL A 6 20.60 -13.08 -0.97
N GLU A 7 19.67 -12.14 -0.73
CA GLU A 7 19.37 -11.63 0.61
C GLU A 7 18.95 -12.74 1.57
N ILE A 8 18.00 -13.59 1.17
CA ILE A 8 17.52 -14.72 1.97
C ILE A 8 18.66 -15.70 2.27
N ASN A 9 19.46 -16.07 1.27
CA ASN A 9 20.57 -16.99 1.44
C ASN A 9 21.63 -16.44 2.40
N ASN A 10 21.91 -15.13 2.34
CA ASN A 10 22.92 -14.47 3.18
C ASN A 10 22.48 -14.37 4.65
N HIS A 11 21.19 -14.12 4.91
CA HIS A 11 20.69 -13.87 6.27
C HIS A 11 20.09 -15.10 6.97
N ILE A 12 19.57 -16.06 6.20
CA ILE A 12 18.84 -17.23 6.71
C ILE A 12 19.55 -18.53 6.34
N GLY A 13 20.09 -18.62 5.12
CA GLY A 13 20.65 -19.85 4.55
C GLY A 13 19.57 -20.87 4.20
N ASN A 14 19.99 -22.12 3.93
CA ASN A 14 19.13 -23.17 3.37
C ASN A 14 18.76 -24.29 4.36
N ASN A 15 19.13 -24.15 5.63
CA ASN A 15 19.03 -25.24 6.62
C ASN A 15 17.75 -25.20 7.47
N ARG A 16 16.90 -24.18 7.28
CA ARG A 16 15.64 -24.02 7.99
C ARG A 16 14.66 -23.15 7.21
N LEU A 17 13.39 -23.18 7.61
CA LEU A 17 12.37 -22.26 7.12
C LEU A 17 12.56 -20.85 7.70
N VAL A 18 12.01 -19.87 6.98
CA VAL A 18 11.94 -18.46 7.42
C VAL A 18 11.00 -18.34 8.60
N ASN A 19 11.41 -17.58 9.62
CA ASN A 19 10.58 -17.20 10.76
C ASN A 19 10.26 -15.71 10.72
N GLU A 20 9.22 -15.29 11.42
CA GLU A 20 8.81 -13.87 11.48
C GLU A 20 9.93 -12.94 11.97
N SER A 21 10.71 -13.39 12.96
CA SER A 21 11.84 -12.62 13.49
C SER A 21 12.94 -12.34 12.46
N ASP A 22 13.02 -13.14 11.38
CA ASP A 22 13.98 -12.93 10.30
C ASP A 22 13.59 -11.77 9.38
N LEU A 23 12.31 -11.36 9.34
CA LEU A 23 11.83 -10.33 8.42
C LEU A 23 12.61 -9.02 8.56
N SER A 24 13.00 -8.66 9.80
CA SER A 24 13.86 -7.50 10.10
C SER A 24 15.20 -7.49 9.34
N LYS A 25 15.67 -8.65 8.88
CA LYS A 25 16.92 -8.84 8.12
C LYS A 25 16.71 -8.94 6.62
N LEU A 26 15.46 -8.87 6.14
CA LEU A 26 15.10 -9.04 4.73
C LEU A 26 14.43 -7.76 4.16
N PRO A 27 15.10 -6.59 4.20
CA PRO A 27 14.50 -5.34 3.74
C PRO A 27 14.12 -5.37 2.26
N TYR A 28 14.91 -6.00 1.39
CA TYR A 28 14.57 -6.08 -0.03
C TYR A 28 13.35 -6.99 -0.26
N PHE A 29 13.23 -8.09 0.47
CA PHE A 29 12.01 -8.90 0.45
C PHE A 29 10.78 -8.11 0.89
N GLN A 30 10.89 -7.26 1.92
CA GLN A 30 9.80 -6.37 2.32
C GLN A 30 9.43 -5.38 1.20
N ASN A 31 10.42 -4.83 0.50
CA ASN A 31 10.17 -3.95 -0.65
C ASN A 31 9.38 -4.64 -1.77
N ILE A 32 9.66 -5.92 -2.03
CA ILE A 32 8.89 -6.74 -2.98
C ILE A 32 7.43 -6.84 -2.54
N ILE A 33 7.18 -7.07 -1.25
CA ILE A 33 5.81 -7.16 -0.70
C ILE A 33 5.08 -5.83 -0.90
N LEU A 34 5.72 -4.70 -0.56
CA LEU A 34 5.12 -3.37 -0.72
C LEU A 34 4.81 -3.04 -2.19
N GLU A 35 5.74 -3.34 -3.10
CA GLU A 35 5.52 -3.13 -4.54
C GLU A 35 4.43 -4.06 -5.10
N THR A 36 4.33 -5.27 -4.55
CA THR A 36 3.23 -6.18 -4.88
C THR A 36 1.89 -5.61 -4.44
N PHE A 37 1.78 -5.06 -3.23
CA PHE A 37 0.54 -4.43 -2.78
C PHE A 37 0.18 -3.18 -3.59
N ARG A 38 1.17 -2.38 -4.00
CA ARG A 38 0.95 -1.20 -4.86
C ARG A 38 0.39 -1.59 -6.23
N LEU A 39 1.04 -2.54 -6.90
CA LEU A 39 0.64 -2.92 -8.26
C LEU A 39 -0.58 -3.85 -8.25
N PHE A 40 -0.71 -4.73 -7.27
CA PHE A 40 -1.77 -5.73 -7.26
C PHE A 40 -2.57 -5.64 -5.96
N PRO A 41 -3.27 -4.52 -5.71
CA PRO A 41 -4.09 -4.38 -4.51
C PRO A 41 -5.22 -5.41 -4.57
N VAL A 42 -5.36 -6.21 -3.51
CA VAL A 42 -6.42 -7.23 -3.40
C VAL A 42 -7.81 -6.60 -3.39
N ALA A 43 -7.93 -5.39 -2.84
CA ALA A 43 -9.14 -4.57 -2.86
C ALA A 43 -8.89 -3.25 -3.64
N PRO A 44 -9.01 -3.24 -4.97
CA PRO A 44 -8.76 -2.05 -5.80
C PRO A 44 -9.57 -0.80 -5.42
N LEU A 45 -10.78 -1.00 -4.87
CA LEU A 45 -11.70 0.06 -4.44
C LEU A 45 -11.85 0.13 -2.89
N LEU A 46 -11.02 -0.61 -2.15
CA LEU A 46 -11.13 -0.82 -0.71
C LEU A 46 -12.55 -1.26 -0.26
N VAL A 47 -12.81 -1.18 1.04
CA VAL A 47 -14.14 -1.41 1.61
C VAL A 47 -14.98 -0.15 1.43
N PRO A 48 -16.26 -0.24 1.05
CA PRO A 48 -17.14 0.92 0.97
C PRO A 48 -17.26 1.66 2.30
N HIS A 49 -17.16 2.97 2.25
CA HIS A 49 -17.50 3.87 3.35
C HIS A 49 -18.86 4.51 3.10
N GLU A 50 -19.51 4.99 4.15
CA GLU A 50 -20.77 5.73 4.08
C GLU A 50 -20.61 7.06 4.80
N ALA A 51 -21.11 8.15 4.18
CA ALA A 51 -21.12 9.46 4.80
C ALA A 51 -22.10 9.46 5.99
N SER A 52 -21.58 9.61 7.22
CA SER A 52 -22.41 9.60 8.43
C SER A 52 -23.30 10.84 8.56
N THR A 53 -22.92 11.93 7.89
CA THR A 53 -23.58 13.24 7.87
C THR A 53 -23.33 13.90 6.52
N ASP A 54 -24.10 14.93 6.19
CA ASP A 54 -23.78 15.81 5.06
C ASP A 54 -22.37 16.38 5.26
N CYS A 55 -21.52 16.28 4.24
CA CYS A 55 -20.14 16.77 4.29
C CYS A 55 -19.67 17.28 2.92
N THR A 56 -18.50 17.94 2.89
CA THR A 56 -17.90 18.40 1.64
C THR A 56 -16.61 17.64 1.36
N LEU A 57 -16.48 17.05 0.16
CA LEU A 57 -15.28 16.32 -0.26
C LEU A 57 -14.80 16.86 -1.62
N GLY A 58 -13.55 17.34 -1.68
CA GLY A 58 -12.97 17.88 -2.92
C GLY A 58 -13.73 19.08 -3.49
N GLY A 59 -14.45 19.84 -2.64
CA GLY A 59 -15.30 20.96 -3.06
C GLY A 59 -16.71 20.58 -3.49
N TYR A 60 -17.12 19.32 -3.36
CA TYR A 60 -18.46 18.83 -3.67
C TYR A 60 -19.24 18.51 -2.40
N ASP A 61 -20.53 18.84 -2.37
CA ASP A 61 -21.43 18.46 -1.29
C ASP A 61 -21.85 16.99 -1.42
N ILE A 62 -21.64 16.23 -0.36
CA ILE A 62 -21.91 14.80 -0.24
C ILE A 62 -22.99 14.61 0.82
N PRO A 63 -24.22 14.24 0.43
CA PRO A 63 -25.29 13.98 1.38
C PRO A 63 -25.01 12.77 2.27
N GLN A 64 -25.57 12.78 3.48
CA GLN A 64 -25.62 11.63 4.38
C GLN A 64 -26.13 10.38 3.66
N GLY A 65 -25.54 9.23 3.97
CA GLY A 65 -25.90 7.93 3.37
C GLY A 65 -25.25 7.67 2.01
N THR A 66 -24.46 8.61 1.48
CA THR A 66 -23.71 8.40 0.24
C THR A 66 -22.60 7.36 0.44
N ILE A 67 -22.55 6.36 -0.44
CA ILE A 67 -21.46 5.39 -0.47
C ILE A 67 -20.24 5.99 -1.17
N ILE A 68 -19.10 5.93 -0.48
CA ILE A 68 -17.80 6.45 -0.93
C ILE A 68 -16.86 5.27 -1.15
N LEU A 69 -16.29 5.19 -2.35
CA LEU A 69 -15.30 4.18 -2.73
C LEU A 69 -13.95 4.85 -2.96
N VAL A 70 -12.90 4.31 -2.36
CA VAL A 70 -11.54 4.82 -2.52
C VAL A 70 -10.83 3.99 -3.58
N ASN A 71 -10.52 4.62 -4.72
CA ASN A 71 -9.83 3.95 -5.82
C ASN A 71 -8.33 3.82 -5.55
N ALA A 72 -7.96 2.90 -4.65
CA ALA A 72 -6.57 2.59 -4.33
C ALA A 72 -5.76 2.19 -5.57
N TRP A 73 -6.37 1.46 -6.52
CA TRP A 73 -5.70 1.08 -7.77
C TRP A 73 -5.22 2.28 -8.58
N ALA A 74 -6.05 3.33 -8.68
CA ALA A 74 -5.69 4.56 -9.37
C ALA A 74 -4.63 5.34 -8.60
N ILE A 75 -4.78 5.50 -7.27
CA ILE A 75 -3.80 6.19 -6.42
C ILE A 75 -2.42 5.53 -6.52
N HIS A 76 -2.38 4.20 -6.49
CA HIS A 76 -1.13 3.43 -6.57
C HIS A 76 -0.46 3.49 -7.94
N ARG A 77 -1.15 4.00 -8.97
CA ARG A 77 -0.66 4.14 -10.36
C ARG A 77 -0.60 5.58 -10.85
N ASP A 78 -0.83 6.56 -9.98
CA ASP A 78 -0.81 7.96 -10.37
C ASP A 78 0.62 8.36 -10.79
N PRO A 79 0.85 8.76 -12.06
CA PRO A 79 2.16 9.18 -12.54
C PRO A 79 2.65 10.49 -11.91
N LEU A 80 1.77 11.25 -11.24
CA LEU A 80 2.16 12.44 -10.47
C LEU A 80 2.76 12.06 -9.11
N VAL A 81 2.51 10.84 -8.64
CA VAL A 81 2.96 10.34 -7.32
C VAL A 81 4.06 9.29 -7.46
N TRP A 82 4.01 8.46 -8.51
CA TRP A 82 4.89 7.32 -8.72
C TRP A 82 5.61 7.41 -10.06
N ASP A 83 6.94 7.39 -10.02
CA ASP A 83 7.77 7.24 -11.22
C ASP A 83 7.59 5.86 -11.84
N ASP A 84 7.35 5.82 -13.15
CA ASP A 84 7.05 4.60 -13.92
C ASP A 84 6.01 3.71 -13.20
N PRO A 85 4.77 4.21 -13.03
CA PRO A 85 3.80 3.66 -12.10
C PRO A 85 3.31 2.27 -12.49
N THR A 86 3.48 1.87 -13.75
CA THR A 86 3.02 0.58 -14.26
C THR A 86 4.06 -0.52 -14.10
N SER A 87 5.33 -0.18 -13.89
CA SER A 87 6.42 -1.14 -13.77
C SER A 87 6.58 -1.65 -12.34
N PHE A 88 6.87 -2.94 -12.23
CA PHE A 88 7.24 -3.59 -10.97
C PHE A 88 8.69 -3.29 -10.63
N ASN A 89 8.91 -2.38 -9.68
CA ASN A 89 10.22 -1.88 -9.29
C ASN A 89 10.34 -1.80 -7.75
N PRO A 90 10.70 -2.90 -7.05
CA PRO A 90 10.89 -2.92 -5.60
C PRO A 90 11.91 -1.89 -5.09
N GLU A 91 12.90 -1.53 -5.92
CA GLU A 91 13.96 -0.59 -5.59
C GLU A 91 13.42 0.80 -5.23
N ARG A 92 12.18 1.16 -5.63
CA ARG A 92 11.53 2.42 -5.24
C ARG A 92 11.28 2.56 -3.73
N PHE A 93 11.29 1.44 -3.01
CA PHE A 93 11.17 1.40 -1.55
C PHE A 93 12.54 1.26 -0.87
N GLU A 94 13.66 1.21 -1.61
CA GLU A 94 14.99 1.21 -1.01
C GLU A 94 15.36 2.59 -0.49
N GLY A 95 15.73 2.68 0.79
CA GLY A 95 16.13 3.94 1.41
C GLY A 95 15.02 4.99 1.48
N ALA A 96 13.84 4.71 0.91
CA ALA A 96 12.62 5.41 1.23
C ALA A 96 12.38 5.21 2.73
N GLY A 97 12.29 6.29 3.48
CA GLY A 97 11.64 6.25 4.79
C GLY A 97 10.20 5.74 4.66
N GLU A 98 9.44 5.76 5.74
CA GLU A 98 8.01 5.39 5.71
C GLU A 98 7.32 6.03 4.49
N VAL A 99 6.93 5.21 3.52
CA VAL A 99 6.13 5.69 2.39
C VAL A 99 4.88 6.27 2.98
N GLY A 100 4.72 7.58 2.83
CA GLY A 100 3.67 8.32 3.52
C GLY A 100 2.33 7.61 3.39
N PRO A 101 1.53 7.52 4.47
CA PRO A 101 0.38 6.62 4.56
C PRO A 101 -0.70 6.90 3.50
N THR A 102 -0.64 8.05 2.83
CA THR A 102 -1.56 8.43 1.75
C THR A 102 -1.13 7.95 0.36
N LYS A 103 0.15 7.62 0.15
CA LYS A 103 0.67 7.16 -1.15
C LYS A 103 0.43 5.67 -1.40
N LEU A 104 0.54 4.87 -0.34
CA LEU A 104 0.33 3.43 -0.38
C LEU A 104 -0.75 3.05 0.63
N LEU A 105 -1.85 2.50 0.11
CA LEU A 105 -3.07 2.17 0.86
C LEU A 105 -3.38 0.67 0.72
N PRO A 106 -2.52 -0.23 1.21
CA PRO A 106 -2.70 -1.67 1.03
C PRO A 106 -3.88 -2.19 1.86
N PHE A 107 -4.18 -1.51 2.98
CA PHE A 107 -5.22 -1.86 3.95
C PHE A 107 -6.13 -0.67 4.28
N GLY A 108 -6.17 0.34 3.40
CA GLY A 108 -6.84 1.61 3.68
C GLY A 108 -6.10 2.48 4.71
N MET A 109 -6.77 3.52 5.18
CA MET A 109 -6.26 4.47 6.16
C MET A 109 -7.42 5.04 6.98
N GLY A 110 -7.17 5.35 8.25
CA GLY A 110 -8.17 5.94 9.16
C GLY A 110 -9.10 4.91 9.80
N GLY A 111 -10.01 5.37 10.66
CA GLY A 111 -11.06 4.54 11.22
C GLY A 111 -12.11 4.18 10.17
N HIS A 112 -12.75 3.02 10.30
CA HIS A 112 -13.82 2.58 9.38
C HIS A 112 -15.05 3.52 9.41
N ALA A 113 -15.15 4.38 10.44
CA ALA A 113 -16.09 5.48 10.47
C ALA A 113 -15.46 6.68 9.77
N LEU A 114 -15.96 7.01 8.58
CA LEU A 114 -15.74 8.31 7.96
C LEU A 114 -16.62 9.34 8.70
N ALA A 115 -16.33 9.55 9.99
CA ALA A 115 -16.85 10.68 10.74
C ALA A 115 -15.89 11.85 10.48
N MET A 116 -16.07 12.50 9.33
CA MET A 116 -15.51 13.84 9.15
C MET A 116 -16.52 14.81 9.72
N ALA A 117 -16.25 15.23 10.96
CA ALA A 117 -16.88 16.40 11.58
C ALA A 117 -16.41 17.69 10.88
#